data_AF-A0A0G0L425-F1
#
_entry.id   AF-A0A0G0L425-F1
#
_cell.length_a   1.000
_cell.length_b   1.000
_cell.length_c   1.000
_cell.angle_alpha   90.00
_cell.angle_beta   90.00
_cell.angle_gamma   90.00
#
_symmetry.space_group_name_H-M   'P 1'
#
loop_
_entity.id
_entity.type
_entity.pdbx_description
1 polymer ?
#
loop_
_entity_poly.entity_id
_entity_poly.type
_entity_poly.pdbx_seq_one_letter_code
_entity_poly.pdbx_strand_id
1 'polypeptide(L)'
;MTFRILKNIPKLPLTALLFYLGILALWSIKIIPTPQDILRYLENLYQVYGYFGLFIATFLESIAYLGLYIPGSFIIALAVFFSDGSFSSLAIITLVVDLALTITSIINYLVGSWISTKSGINMERLKKTEIYSKGIFVSMLHPNLLSFYFFNAGLERHNFKKIFIVPIFMLPYGFLVAILLSRFSGFAKQNLESPTFFLSIIVIWLVIAFAVTTKSP
;
A
#
# COMPACT_ATOMS: atom_id res chain seq x y z
N MET A 1 18.02 -13.15 -36.20
CA MET A 1 17.25 -13.70 -35.06
C MET A 1 17.56 -12.98 -33.75
N THR A 2 18.83 -12.68 -33.47
CA THR A 2 19.33 -12.00 -32.25
C THR A 2 18.73 -10.60 -31.98
N PHE A 3 18.48 -9.80 -33.02
CA PHE A 3 17.93 -8.44 -32.87
C PHE A 3 16.47 -8.37 -32.41
N ARG A 4 15.67 -9.43 -32.68
CA ARG A 4 14.26 -9.49 -32.29
C ARG A 4 14.09 -9.88 -30.81
N ILE A 5 15.07 -10.60 -30.27
CA ILE A 5 15.11 -11.03 -28.86
C ILE A 5 15.44 -9.84 -27.94
N LEU A 6 16.40 -8.98 -28.31
CA LEU A 6 16.75 -7.80 -27.52
C LEU A 6 15.59 -6.79 -27.39
N LYS A 7 14.73 -6.68 -28.40
CA LYS A 7 13.61 -5.74 -28.40
C LYS A 7 12.48 -6.14 -27.46
N ASN A 8 12.36 -7.43 -27.13
CA ASN A 8 11.27 -8.00 -26.33
C ASN A 8 11.69 -8.34 -24.89
N ILE A 9 12.80 -7.81 -24.40
CA ILE A 9 13.21 -8.04 -23.01
C ILE A 9 12.24 -7.31 -22.08
N PRO A 10 11.61 -8.01 -21.12
CA PRO A 10 10.70 -7.40 -20.17
C PRO A 10 11.50 -6.48 -19.23
N LYS A 11 11.33 -5.16 -19.44
CA LYS A 11 12.13 -4.13 -18.76
C LYS A 11 11.95 -4.14 -17.25
N LEU A 12 10.72 -4.34 -16.76
CA LEU A 12 10.39 -4.32 -15.33
C LEU A 12 11.13 -5.40 -14.51
N PRO A 13 10.98 -6.71 -14.81
CA PRO A 13 11.72 -7.75 -14.08
C PRO A 13 13.23 -7.64 -14.26
N LEU A 14 13.70 -7.17 -15.43
CA LEU A 14 15.13 -6.92 -15.63
C LEU A 14 15.65 -5.81 -14.71
N THR A 15 14.94 -4.69 -14.60
CA THR A 15 15.32 -3.60 -13.68
C THR A 15 15.27 -4.05 -12.22
N ALA A 16 14.29 -4.88 -11.85
CA ALA A 16 14.22 -5.46 -10.50
C ALA A 16 15.39 -6.40 -10.22
N LEU A 17 15.80 -7.22 -11.19
CA LEU A 17 16.97 -8.09 -11.09
C LEU A 17 18.25 -7.27 -10.93
N LEU A 18 18.46 -6.26 -11.78
CA LEU A 18 19.64 -5.39 -11.70
C LEU A 18 19.69 -4.63 -10.36
N PHE A 19 18.55 -4.12 -9.89
CA PHE A 19 18.44 -3.49 -8.59
C PHE A 19 18.80 -4.47 -7.46
N TYR A 20 18.24 -5.68 -7.49
CA TYR A 20 18.50 -6.70 -6.47
C TYR A 20 19.98 -7.13 -6.45
N LEU A 21 20.59 -7.34 -7.63
CA LEU A 21 22.02 -7.61 -7.73
C LEU A 21 22.87 -6.44 -7.19
N GLY A 22 22.45 -5.20 -7.43
CA GLY A 22 23.07 -4.01 -6.84
C GLY A 22 22.99 -4.00 -5.32
N ILE A 23 21.83 -4.33 -4.74
CA ILE A 23 21.65 -4.49 -3.30
C ILE A 23 22.56 -5.59 -2.75
N LEU A 24 22.65 -6.75 -3.42
CA LEU A 24 23.57 -7.83 -3.00
C LEU A 24 25.03 -7.38 -3.06
N ALA A 25 25.42 -6.62 -4.08
CA ALA A 25 26.77 -6.06 -4.17
C ALA A 25 27.04 -5.09 -3.00
N LEU A 26 26.12 -4.14 -2.73
CA LEU A 26 26.23 -3.21 -1.61
C LEU A 26 26.27 -3.92 -0.25
N TRP A 27 25.52 -5.01 -0.09
CA TRP A 27 25.55 -5.85 1.09
C TRP A 27 26.89 -6.58 1.24
N SER A 28 27.45 -7.11 0.15
CA SER A 28 28.75 -7.80 0.16
C SER A 28 29.90 -6.90 0.62
N ILE A 29 29.82 -5.60 0.33
CA ILE A 29 30.79 -4.58 0.77
C ILE A 29 30.38 -3.88 2.07
N LYS A 30 29.36 -4.39 2.78
CA LYS A 30 28.87 -3.92 4.09
C LYS A 30 28.45 -2.46 4.16
N ILE A 31 28.07 -1.84 3.02
CA ILE A 31 27.53 -0.48 3.00
C ILE A 31 26.11 -0.46 3.56
N ILE A 32 25.32 -1.51 3.29
CA ILE A 32 23.96 -1.65 3.79
C ILE A 32 23.89 -2.70 4.90
N PRO A 33 23.01 -2.51 5.90
CA PRO A 33 22.81 -3.47 6.99
C PRO A 33 22.29 -4.81 6.47
N THR A 34 22.49 -5.86 7.28
CA THR A 34 21.97 -7.20 6.96
C THR A 34 20.44 -7.20 6.98
N PRO A 35 19.77 -8.09 6.23
CA PRO A 35 18.31 -8.24 6.30
C PRO A 35 17.78 -8.43 7.74
N GLN A 36 18.53 -9.15 8.58
CA GLN A 36 18.19 -9.39 9.98
C GLN A 36 18.30 -8.13 10.83
N ASP A 37 19.33 -7.31 10.61
CA ASP A 37 19.47 -6.03 11.31
C ASP A 37 18.34 -5.06 10.92
N ILE A 38 17.95 -5.04 9.64
CA ILE A 38 16.80 -4.26 9.17
C ILE A 38 15.52 -4.76 9.85
N LEU A 39 15.28 -6.08 9.88
CA LEU A 39 14.10 -6.66 10.52
C LEU A 39 14.06 -6.36 12.01
N ARG A 40 15.17 -6.51 12.73
CA ARG A 40 15.27 -6.21 14.15
C ARG A 40 15.03 -4.73 14.43
N TYR A 41 15.52 -3.84 13.57
CA TYR A 41 15.24 -2.41 13.67
C TYR A 41 13.74 -2.11 13.50
N LEU A 42 13.11 -2.69 12.47
CA LEU A 42 11.69 -2.52 12.20
C LEU A 42 10.80 -3.15 13.31
N GLU A 43 11.20 -4.29 13.83
CA GLU A 43 10.53 -4.95 14.96
C GLU A 43 10.61 -4.09 16.22
N ASN A 44 11.78 -3.51 16.53
CA ASN A 44 11.94 -2.60 17.66
C ASN A 44 11.04 -1.36 17.50
N LEU A 45 10.98 -0.76 16.31
CA LEU A 45 10.03 0.32 16.04
C LEU A 45 8.58 -0.09 16.29
N TYR A 46 8.20 -1.30 15.88
CA TYR A 46 6.87 -1.84 16.18
C TYR A 46 6.65 -2.09 17.67
N GLN A 47 7.64 -2.57 18.42
CA GLN A 47 7.54 -2.78 19.87
C GLN A 47 7.42 -1.45 20.63
N VAL A 48 8.15 -0.41 20.20
CA VAL A 48 8.15 0.92 20.84
C VAL A 48 6.86 1.68 20.56
N TYR A 49 6.43 1.75 19.30
CA TYR A 49 5.27 2.59 18.90
C TYR A 49 3.97 1.81 18.76
N GLY A 50 4.04 0.50 18.49
CA GLY A 50 2.91 -0.42 18.42
C GLY A 50 1.73 0.10 17.60
N TYR A 51 0.53 -0.07 18.15
CA TYR A 51 -0.71 0.37 17.53
C TYR A 51 -0.83 1.89 17.39
N PHE A 52 -0.19 2.66 18.28
CA PHE A 52 -0.21 4.12 18.16
C PHE A 52 0.62 4.59 16.96
N GLY A 53 1.82 4.03 16.76
CA GLY A 53 2.63 4.29 15.56
C GLY A 53 1.91 3.89 14.28
N LEU A 54 1.26 2.72 14.29
CA LEU A 54 0.42 2.25 13.19
C LEU A 54 -0.71 3.23 12.86
N PHE A 55 -1.42 3.73 13.89
CA PHE A 55 -2.48 4.72 13.72
C PHE A 55 -1.94 5.99 13.07
N ILE A 56 -0.86 6.57 13.59
CA ILE A 56 -0.28 7.81 13.07
C ILE A 56 0.22 7.63 11.64
N ALA A 57 0.91 6.53 11.35
CA ALA A 57 1.41 6.22 10.00
C ALA A 57 0.27 6.11 8.99
N THR A 58 -0.77 5.34 9.33
CA THR A 58 -1.96 5.16 8.49
C THR A 58 -2.69 6.49 8.31
N PHE A 59 -2.85 7.24 9.40
CA PHE A 59 -3.51 8.55 9.39
C PHE A 59 -2.79 9.51 8.45
N LEU A 60 -1.47 9.65 8.56
CA LEU A 60 -0.70 10.56 7.73
C LEU A 60 -0.67 10.14 6.25
N GLU A 61 -0.55 8.84 5.96
CA GLU A 61 -0.68 8.31 4.59
C GLU A 61 -2.07 8.55 4.01
N SER A 62 -3.11 8.60 4.85
CA SER A 62 -4.48 8.72 4.36
C SER A 62 -4.94 10.17 4.22
N ILE A 63 -4.08 11.16 4.43
CA ILE A 63 -4.37 12.56 4.13
C ILE A 63 -4.06 12.83 2.65
N ALA A 64 -5.00 13.45 1.94
CA ALA A 64 -4.82 13.79 0.53
C ALA A 64 -3.55 14.63 0.33
N TYR A 65 -2.76 14.28 -0.69
CA TYR A 65 -1.46 14.88 -1.06
C TYR A 65 -0.31 14.66 -0.06
N LEU A 66 -0.54 14.76 1.25
CA LEU A 66 0.48 14.48 2.26
C LEU A 66 0.89 13.01 2.26
N GLY A 67 -0.09 12.12 2.06
CA GLY A 67 0.11 10.69 2.10
C GLY A 67 1.00 10.11 1.02
N LEU A 68 1.25 10.86 -0.06
CA LEU A 68 2.16 10.44 -1.13
C LEU A 68 3.63 10.36 -0.65
N TYR A 69 3.97 11.03 0.46
CA TYR A 69 5.32 11.07 1.01
C TYR A 69 5.53 10.03 2.12
N ILE A 70 4.47 9.40 2.62
CA ILE A 70 4.51 8.55 3.82
C ILE A 70 3.99 7.16 3.46
N PRO A 71 4.81 6.10 3.55
CA PRO A 71 4.41 4.75 3.17
C PRO A 71 3.67 4.02 4.30
N GLY A 72 2.50 4.55 4.71
CA GLY A 72 1.70 3.96 5.80
C GLY A 72 1.26 2.51 5.54
N SER A 73 0.98 2.14 4.29
CA SER A 73 0.54 0.81 3.86
C SER A 73 1.62 -0.24 4.05
N PHE A 74 2.89 0.16 3.89
CA PHE A 74 4.03 -0.66 4.27
C PHE A 74 4.08 -0.86 5.79
N ILE A 75 3.81 0.18 6.58
CA ILE A 75 3.76 0.09 8.05
C ILE A 75 2.60 -0.82 8.51
N ILE A 76 1.44 -0.77 7.85
CA ILE A 76 0.33 -1.70 8.09
C ILE A 76 0.78 -3.14 7.83
N ALA A 77 1.45 -3.39 6.70
CA ALA A 77 1.96 -4.71 6.38
C ALA A 77 2.99 -5.20 7.41
N LEU A 78 3.87 -4.32 7.88
CA LEU A 78 4.84 -4.64 8.94
C LEU A 78 4.17 -4.94 10.29
N ALA A 79 3.13 -4.20 10.67
CA ALA A 79 2.38 -4.47 11.90
C ALA A 79 1.78 -5.88 11.88
N VAL A 80 1.19 -6.29 10.76
CA VAL A 80 0.71 -7.67 10.58
C VAL A 80 1.86 -8.67 10.57
N PHE A 81 2.96 -8.35 9.88
CA PHE A 81 4.14 -9.21 9.77
C PHE A 81 4.80 -9.50 11.13
N PHE A 82 4.87 -8.51 12.02
CA PHE A 82 5.45 -8.64 13.37
C PHE A 82 4.44 -9.04 14.44
N SER A 83 3.15 -9.07 14.14
CA SER A 83 2.14 -9.60 15.06
C SER A 83 2.37 -11.09 15.36
N ASP A 84 1.77 -11.57 16.45
CA ASP A 84 1.70 -12.98 16.81
C ASP A 84 0.79 -13.80 15.87
N GLY A 85 0.10 -13.15 14.92
CA GLY A 85 -0.86 -13.77 14.00
C GLY A 85 -2.15 -14.25 14.68
N SER A 86 -2.35 -13.95 15.96
CA SER A 86 -3.58 -14.31 16.66
C SER A 86 -4.76 -13.50 16.14
N PHE A 87 -5.97 -14.08 16.21
CA PHE A 87 -7.19 -13.40 15.80
C PHE A 87 -7.33 -12.02 16.48
N SER A 88 -7.00 -11.94 17.77
CA SER A 88 -7.07 -10.72 18.57
C SER A 88 -6.15 -9.63 18.02
N SER A 89 -4.87 -9.95 17.81
CA SER A 89 -3.90 -8.97 17.29
C SER A 89 -4.27 -8.48 15.90
N LEU A 90 -4.66 -9.38 14.99
CA LEU A 90 -5.07 -9.00 13.64
C LEU A 90 -6.36 -8.15 13.66
N ALA A 91 -7.29 -8.44 14.56
CA ALA A 91 -8.52 -7.67 14.71
C ALA A 91 -8.22 -6.26 15.24
N ILE A 92 -7.35 -6.13 16.25
CA ILE A 92 -6.92 -4.83 16.79
C ILE A 92 -6.19 -4.02 15.71
N ILE A 93 -5.24 -4.61 14.99
CA ILE A 93 -4.54 -3.95 13.87
C ILE A 93 -5.55 -3.42 12.85
N THR A 94 -6.51 -4.26 12.45
CA THR A 94 -7.53 -3.88 11.47
C THR A 94 -8.42 -2.74 11.98
N LEU A 95 -8.86 -2.80 13.25
CA LEU A 95 -9.66 -1.74 13.88
C LEU A 95 -8.91 -0.41 13.94
N VAL A 96 -7.61 -0.44 14.28
CA VAL A 96 -6.76 0.76 14.36
C VAL A 96 -6.60 1.41 12.98
N VAL A 97 -6.33 0.61 11.96
CA VAL A 97 -6.22 1.06 10.56
C VAL A 97 -7.54 1.65 10.08
N ASP A 98 -8.63 0.95 10.34
CA ASP A 98 -9.97 1.37 9.93
C ASP A 98 -10.41 2.67 10.60
N LEU A 99 -10.13 2.82 11.90
CA LEU A 99 -10.36 4.05 12.64
C LEU A 99 -9.57 5.21 12.01
N ALA A 100 -8.28 5.01 11.72
CA ALA A 100 -7.45 6.03 11.09
C ALA A 100 -8.00 6.45 9.72
N LEU A 101 -8.33 5.48 8.86
CA LEU A 101 -8.90 5.72 7.53
C LEU A 101 -10.25 6.43 7.57
N THR A 102 -11.09 6.11 8.56
CA THR A 102 -12.40 6.75 8.74
C THR A 102 -12.22 8.21 9.15
N ILE A 103 -11.35 8.48 10.13
CA ILE A 103 -11.07 9.85 10.58
C ILE A 103 -10.48 10.69 9.45
N THR A 104 -9.52 10.17 8.69
CA THR A 104 -8.92 10.92 7.58
C THR A 104 -9.89 11.11 6.44
N SER A 105 -10.78 10.17 6.17
CA SER A 105 -11.87 10.34 5.19
C SER A 105 -12.78 11.51 5.57
N ILE A 106 -13.09 11.68 6.86
CA ILE A 106 -13.80 12.87 7.37
C ILE A 106 -12.99 14.14 7.11
N ILE A 107 -11.71 14.16 7.48
CA ILE A 107 -10.83 15.32 7.30
C ILE A 107 -10.73 15.71 5.82
N ASN A 108 -10.46 14.75 4.93
CA ASN A 108 -10.33 14.98 3.49
C ASN A 108 -11.62 15.58 2.91
N TYR A 109 -12.78 15.03 3.29
CA TYR A 109 -14.07 15.58 2.90
C TYR A 109 -14.24 17.03 3.37
N LEU A 110 -13.95 17.31 4.64
CA LEU A 110 -14.12 18.65 5.21
C LEU A 110 -13.19 19.67 4.54
N VAL A 111 -11.93 19.31 4.30
CA VAL A 111 -10.96 20.16 3.61
C VAL A 111 -11.43 20.43 2.17
N GLY A 112 -11.85 19.40 1.43
CA GLY A 112 -12.40 19.57 0.07
C GLY A 112 -13.62 20.50 0.05
N SER A 113 -14.56 20.32 0.96
CA SER A 113 -15.77 21.16 1.08
C SER A 113 -15.44 22.61 1.41
N TRP A 114 -14.48 22.83 2.32
CA TRP A 114 -14.01 24.16 2.67
C TRP A 114 -13.37 24.89 1.49
N ILE A 115 -12.52 24.20 0.73
CA ILE A 115 -11.90 24.74 -0.49
C ILE A 115 -12.97 25.12 -1.50
N SER A 116 -13.91 24.21 -1.81
CA SER A 116 -15.01 24.45 -2.76
C SER A 116 -15.81 25.71 -2.40
N THR A 117 -16.06 25.92 -1.11
CA THR A 117 -16.80 27.09 -0.62
C THR A 117 -16.00 28.40 -0.76
N LYS A 118 -14.68 28.36 -0.57
CA LYS A 118 -13.81 29.55 -0.69
C LYS A 118 -13.44 29.94 -2.11
N SER A 119 -13.27 28.96 -2.99
CA SER A 119 -12.68 29.17 -4.31
C SER A 119 -13.71 29.47 -5.40
N GLY A 120 -15.01 29.53 -5.06
CA GLY A 120 -16.07 29.84 -6.02
C GLY A 120 -16.10 28.91 -7.22
N ILE A 121 -15.56 27.68 -7.07
CA ILE A 121 -15.44 26.71 -8.15
C ILE A 121 -16.84 26.46 -8.71
N ASN A 122 -17.01 26.76 -10.00
CA ASN A 122 -18.30 26.67 -10.65
C ASN A 122 -18.72 25.20 -10.77
N MET A 123 -19.62 24.76 -9.88
CA MET A 123 -20.04 23.37 -9.69
C MET A 123 -20.59 22.72 -10.97
N GLU A 124 -21.02 23.51 -11.94
CA GLU A 124 -21.48 23.03 -13.27
C GLU A 124 -20.35 22.38 -14.09
N ARG A 125 -19.08 22.76 -13.90
CA ARG A 125 -17.95 22.10 -14.58
C ARG A 125 -17.58 20.75 -13.95
N LEU A 126 -17.82 20.56 -12.65
CA LEU A 126 -17.49 19.32 -11.94
C LEU A 126 -18.61 18.26 -12.04
N LYS A 127 -19.87 18.67 -12.14
CA LYS A 127 -21.02 17.74 -12.29
C LYS A 127 -20.99 16.87 -13.55
N LYS A 128 -20.16 17.20 -14.56
CA LYS A 128 -20.09 16.47 -15.83
C LYS A 128 -19.33 15.14 -15.76
N THR A 129 -18.68 14.83 -14.63
CA THR A 129 -17.98 13.56 -14.42
C THR A 129 -18.80 12.63 -13.53
N GLU A 130 -19.71 11.84 -14.13
CA GLU A 130 -20.47 10.75 -13.49
C GLU A 130 -19.60 9.54 -13.04
N ILE A 131 -18.35 9.75 -12.64
CA ILE A 131 -17.42 8.68 -12.24
C ILE A 131 -17.62 8.30 -10.75
N TYR A 132 -18.50 9.02 -10.06
CA TYR A 132 -18.48 9.14 -8.60
C TYR A 132 -19.01 7.90 -7.83
N SER A 133 -19.98 7.14 -8.35
CA SER A 133 -20.58 6.02 -7.59
C SER A 133 -19.82 4.70 -7.72
N LYS A 134 -19.14 4.46 -8.84
CA LYS A 134 -18.44 3.19 -9.11
C LYS A 134 -17.03 3.15 -8.51
N GLY A 135 -16.46 4.31 -8.17
CA GLY A 135 -15.08 4.43 -7.70
C GLY A 135 -14.85 4.07 -6.24
N ILE A 136 -15.86 4.17 -5.36
CA ILE A 136 -15.64 4.10 -3.89
C ILE A 136 -14.98 2.79 -3.44
N PHE A 137 -15.43 1.64 -3.97
CA PHE A 137 -14.86 0.33 -3.60
C PHE A 137 -13.43 0.16 -4.12
N VAL A 138 -13.13 0.68 -5.32
CA VAL A 138 -11.78 0.65 -5.87
C VAL A 138 -10.87 1.57 -5.06
N SER A 139 -11.37 2.73 -4.63
CA SER A 139 -10.65 3.66 -3.78
C SER A 139 -10.31 3.08 -2.41
N MET A 140 -11.14 2.19 -1.87
CA MET A 140 -10.88 1.50 -0.60
C MET A 140 -9.71 0.51 -0.67
N LEU A 141 -9.25 0.11 -1.86
CA LEU A 141 -8.12 -0.81 -1.99
C LEU A 141 -6.79 -0.18 -1.57
N HIS A 142 -6.70 1.16 -1.52
CA HIS A 142 -5.48 1.86 -1.13
C HIS A 142 -5.76 3.18 -0.40
N PRO A 143 -5.08 3.47 0.73
CA PRO A 143 -5.24 4.71 1.50
C PRO A 143 -5.22 6.01 0.67
N ASN A 144 -4.22 6.17 -0.19
CA ASN A 144 -4.13 7.31 -1.12
C ASN A 144 -5.31 7.44 -2.10
N LEU A 145 -5.85 6.34 -2.62
CA LEU A 145 -7.01 6.42 -3.52
C LEU A 145 -8.26 6.84 -2.75
N LEU A 146 -8.42 6.35 -1.51
CA LEU A 146 -9.50 6.72 -0.61
C LEU A 146 -9.43 8.21 -0.23
N SER A 147 -8.23 8.72 0.02
CA SER A 147 -8.01 10.12 0.39
C SER A 147 -8.41 11.06 -0.75
N PHE A 148 -8.00 10.77 -1.99
CA PHE A 148 -8.43 11.54 -3.16
C PHE A 148 -9.94 11.45 -3.41
N TYR A 149 -10.52 10.26 -3.23
CA TYR A 149 -11.97 10.08 -3.39
C TYR A 149 -12.76 10.97 -2.43
N PHE A 150 -12.43 10.98 -1.14
CA PHE A 150 -13.16 11.81 -0.17
C PHE A 150 -12.80 13.28 -0.24
N PHE A 151 -11.59 13.64 -0.65
CA PHE A 151 -11.25 15.03 -0.96
C PHE A 151 -12.12 15.57 -2.10
N ASN A 152 -12.23 14.83 -3.20
CA ASN A 152 -13.10 15.18 -4.33
C ASN A 152 -14.59 15.15 -3.94
N ALA A 153 -14.99 14.23 -3.05
CA ALA A 153 -16.33 14.21 -2.45
C ALA A 153 -16.71 15.54 -1.81
N GLY A 154 -15.77 16.09 -1.04
CA GLY A 154 -15.90 17.37 -0.38
C GLY A 154 -16.00 18.50 -1.39
N LEU A 155 -15.13 18.51 -2.39
CA LEU A 155 -15.12 19.54 -3.44
C LEU A 155 -16.47 19.62 -4.17
N GLU A 156 -17.05 18.47 -4.50
CA GLU A 156 -18.32 18.32 -5.21
C GLU A 156 -19.55 18.35 -4.30
N ARG A 157 -19.36 18.49 -2.97
CA ARG A 157 -20.42 18.52 -1.94
C ARG A 157 -21.36 17.30 -1.99
N HIS A 158 -20.79 16.12 -2.20
CA HIS A 158 -21.54 14.86 -2.14
C HIS A 158 -21.99 14.51 -0.73
N ASN A 159 -22.87 13.52 -0.59
CA ASN A 159 -23.39 13.12 0.72
C ASN A 159 -22.28 12.57 1.65
N PHE A 160 -22.00 13.31 2.74
CA PHE A 160 -21.06 12.95 3.80
C PHE A 160 -21.29 11.55 4.40
N LYS A 161 -22.54 11.08 4.43
CA LYS A 161 -22.89 9.77 5.01
C LYS A 161 -22.19 8.59 4.32
N LYS A 162 -21.71 8.75 3.09
CA LYS A 162 -20.95 7.71 2.38
C LYS A 162 -19.65 7.32 3.10
N ILE A 163 -19.11 8.18 3.96
CA ILE A 163 -17.91 7.88 4.75
C ILE A 163 -18.14 6.69 5.70
N PHE A 164 -19.36 6.52 6.23
CA PHE A 164 -19.65 5.40 7.14
C PHE A 164 -19.65 4.02 6.45
N ILE A 165 -19.55 3.97 5.13
CA ILE A 165 -19.32 2.72 4.39
C ILE A 165 -17.87 2.25 4.53
N VAL A 166 -16.92 3.16 4.79
CA VAL A 166 -15.50 2.84 5.01
C VAL A 166 -15.32 1.75 6.06
N PRO A 167 -15.76 1.93 7.32
CA PRO A 167 -15.58 0.89 8.33
C PRO A 167 -16.31 -0.41 8.00
N ILE A 168 -17.50 -0.33 7.41
CA ILE A 168 -18.30 -1.51 7.05
C ILE A 168 -17.57 -2.39 6.04
N PHE A 169 -16.85 -1.78 5.08
CA PHE A 169 -16.11 -2.52 4.06
C PHE A 169 -14.67 -2.85 4.49
N MET A 170 -13.96 -1.89 5.08
CA MET A 170 -12.54 -2.01 5.41
C MET A 170 -12.28 -2.96 6.57
N LEU A 171 -13.22 -3.13 7.51
CA LEU A 171 -13.08 -4.14 8.57
C LEU A 171 -13.01 -5.57 8.01
N PRO A 172 -14.00 -6.08 7.27
CA PRO A 172 -13.92 -7.44 6.74
C PRO A 172 -12.81 -7.59 5.69
N TYR A 173 -12.63 -6.60 4.81
CA TYR A 173 -11.60 -6.64 3.79
C TYR A 173 -10.19 -6.60 4.40
N GLY A 174 -9.92 -5.62 5.27
CA GLY A 174 -8.63 -5.45 5.94
C GLY A 174 -8.28 -6.65 6.82
N PHE A 175 -9.26 -7.21 7.52
CA PHE A 175 -9.04 -8.41 8.33
C PHE A 175 -8.69 -9.63 7.46
N LEU A 176 -9.36 -9.81 6.32
CA LEU A 176 -9.04 -10.88 5.38
C LEU A 176 -7.62 -10.74 4.83
N VAL A 177 -7.22 -9.52 4.44
CA VAL A 177 -5.85 -9.23 3.97
C VAL A 177 -4.84 -9.50 5.09
N ALA A 178 -5.14 -9.11 6.33
CA ALA A 178 -4.29 -9.33 7.48
C ALA A 178 -4.07 -10.83 7.75
N ILE A 179 -5.11 -11.66 7.63
CA ILE A 179 -4.98 -13.13 7.73
C ILE A 179 -4.07 -13.68 6.62
N LEU A 180 -4.29 -13.29 5.38
CA LEU A 180 -3.49 -13.77 4.24
C LEU A 180 -2.01 -13.41 4.44
N LEU A 181 -1.75 -12.15 4.83
CA LEU A 181 -0.40 -11.66 5.05
C LEU A 181 0.26 -12.31 6.27
N SER A 182 -0.47 -12.53 7.36
CA SER A 182 0.04 -13.23 8.55
C SER A 182 0.43 -14.68 8.24
N ARG A 183 -0.35 -15.39 7.41
CA ARG A 183 0.02 -16.75 6.96
C ARG A 183 1.29 -16.73 6.09
N PHE A 184 1.44 -15.70 5.27
CA PHE A 184 2.63 -15.53 4.43
C PHE A 184 3.86 -15.10 5.25
N SER A 185 3.68 -14.34 6.34
CA SER A 185 4.80 -13.81 7.13
C SER A 185 5.65 -14.91 7.75
N GLY A 186 5.04 -16.00 8.22
CA GLY A 186 5.77 -17.16 8.74
C GLY A 186 6.70 -17.78 7.70
N PHE A 187 6.20 -17.98 6.47
CA PHE A 187 6.99 -18.49 5.34
C PHE A 187 8.09 -17.51 4.93
N ALA A 188 7.77 -16.21 4.85
CA ALA A 188 8.72 -15.17 4.48
C ALA A 188 9.87 -15.05 5.50
N LYS A 189 9.58 -15.05 6.80
CA LYS A 189 10.59 -14.97 7.89
C LYS A 189 11.63 -16.09 7.79
N GLN A 190 11.21 -17.31 7.45
CA GLN A 190 12.12 -18.45 7.31
C GLN A 190 13.03 -18.38 6.08
N ASN A 191 12.60 -17.69 5.01
CA ASN A 191 13.32 -17.63 3.74
C ASN A 191 13.99 -16.27 3.49
N LEU A 192 13.85 -15.31 4.40
CA LEU A 192 14.33 -13.94 4.26
C LEU A 192 15.85 -13.84 4.15
N GLU A 193 16.57 -14.76 4.78
CA GLU A 193 18.04 -14.81 4.73
C GLU A 193 18.58 -15.40 3.44
N SER A 194 17.74 -16.08 2.65
CA SER A 194 18.14 -16.78 1.45
C SER A 194 18.17 -15.81 0.27
N PRO A 195 19.35 -15.37 -0.20
CA PRO A 195 19.41 -14.50 -1.38
C PRO A 195 18.90 -15.25 -2.62
N THR A 196 19.07 -16.57 -2.62
CA THR A 196 18.60 -17.46 -3.67
C THR A 196 17.08 -17.53 -3.73
N PHE A 197 16.37 -17.41 -2.61
CA PHE A 197 14.90 -17.37 -2.59
C PHE A 197 14.38 -16.14 -3.36
N PHE A 198 14.81 -14.93 -3.01
CA PHE A 198 14.37 -13.71 -3.73
C PHE A 198 14.84 -13.69 -5.18
N LEU A 199 16.07 -14.15 -5.45
CA LEU A 199 16.56 -14.31 -6.81
C LEU A 199 15.66 -15.26 -7.63
N SER A 200 15.23 -16.37 -7.04
CA SER A 200 14.36 -17.35 -7.70
C SER A 200 13.02 -16.75 -8.10
N ILE A 201 12.41 -15.93 -7.24
CA ILE A 201 11.15 -15.23 -7.54
C ILE A 201 11.35 -14.26 -8.72
N ILE A 202 12.41 -13.46 -8.70
CA ILE A 202 12.70 -12.50 -9.77
C ILE A 202 12.99 -13.22 -11.09
N VAL A 203 13.73 -14.34 -11.05
CA VAL A 203 14.03 -15.16 -12.24
C VAL A 203 12.76 -15.80 -12.79
N ILE A 204 11.92 -16.40 -11.94
CA ILE A 204 10.62 -16.96 -12.37
C ILE A 204 9.76 -15.87 -13.02
N TRP A 205 9.70 -14.68 -12.41
CA TRP A 205 8.96 -13.55 -12.97
C TRP A 205 9.53 -13.11 -14.32
N LEU A 206 10.87 -13.03 -14.44
CA LEU A 206 11.55 -12.70 -15.70
C LEU A 206 11.21 -13.72 -16.80
N VAL A 207 11.24 -15.03 -16.48
CA VAL A 207 10.91 -16.13 -17.40
C VAL A 207 9.45 -16.04 -17.85
N ILE A 208 8.50 -15.86 -16.92
CA ILE A 208 7.07 -15.72 -17.23
C ILE A 208 6.84 -14.48 -18.11
N ALA A 209 7.40 -13.34 -17.72
CA ALA A 209 7.24 -12.09 -18.45
C ALA A 209 7.81 -12.20 -19.87
N PHE A 210 8.95 -12.86 -20.03
CA PHE A 210 9.53 -13.14 -21.33
C PHE A 210 8.63 -14.07 -22.16
N ALA A 211 8.12 -15.16 -21.58
CA ALA A 211 7.21 -16.09 -22.25
C ALA A 211 5.91 -15.39 -22.72
N VAL A 212 5.32 -14.52 -21.90
CA VAL A 212 4.13 -13.74 -22.27
C VAL A 212 4.46 -12.74 -23.39
N THR A 213 5.58 -12.00 -23.28
CA THR A 213 5.98 -10.99 -24.27
C THR A 213 6.28 -11.62 -25.64
N THR A 214 6.80 -12.85 -25.68
CA THR A 214 7.03 -13.58 -26.94
C THR A 214 5.78 -14.16 -27.58
N LYS A 215 4.68 -14.33 -26.83
CA LYS A 215 3.39 -14.85 -27.34
C LYS A 215 2.44 -13.76 -27.85
N SER A 216 2.70 -12.49 -27.54
CA SER A 216 1.93 -11.36 -28.05
C SER A 216 2.30 -11.09 -29.51
N PRO A 217 1.33 -11.08 -30.46
CA PRO A 217 1.59 -10.83 -31.89
C PRO A 217 2.19 -9.45 -32.18
#